data_AF-A0A7V9PE90-F1
#
_entry.id   AF-A0A7V9PE90-F1
#
_cell.length_a   1.000
_cell.length_b   1.000
_cell.length_c   1.000
_cell.angle_alpha   90.00
_cell.angle_beta   90.00
_cell.angle_gamma   90.00
#
_symmetry.space_group_name_H-M   'P 1'
#
loop_
_entity.id
_entity.type
_entity.pdbx_description
1 polymer ?
#
loop_
_entity_poly.entity_id
_entity_poly.type
_entity_poly.pdbx_seq_one_letter_code
_entity_poly.pdbx_strand_id
1 'polypeptide(L)'
;MGAVGVVGVATHWAGEVFAELVSSFDTGDHEGARAANARLLPSYEYWSSDETPSPLPAKAAMRALGLAVGDARPPMGPSPEALDARARAVVADVRP
;
A
#
# COMPACT_ATOMS: atom_id res chain seq x y z
N MET A 1 20.43 -1.10 -12.37
CA MET A 1 19.97 -0.96 -10.97
C MET A 1 20.25 -2.29 -10.26
N GLY A 2 20.64 -2.29 -8.97
CA GLY A 2 21.04 -3.49 -8.21
C GLY A 2 20.46 -3.52 -6.79
N ALA A 3 19.22 -3.07 -6.64
CA ALA A 3 18.51 -3.12 -5.36
C ALA A 3 18.14 -4.58 -5.03
N VAL A 4 18.14 -4.93 -3.75
CA VAL A 4 17.89 -6.29 -3.23
C VAL A 4 16.73 -6.35 -2.25
N GLY A 5 15.85 -5.35 -2.28
CA GLY A 5 14.70 -5.28 -1.38
C GLY A 5 13.97 -3.95 -1.42
N VAL A 6 12.91 -3.88 -0.61
CA VAL A 6 12.02 -2.71 -0.49
C VAL A 6 11.75 -2.38 0.98
N VAL A 7 11.82 -1.09 1.29
CA VAL A 7 11.23 -0.52 2.51
C VAL A 7 10.22 0.52 2.02
N GLY A 8 8.94 0.30 2.28
CA GLY A 8 7.87 1.12 1.74
C GLY A 8 6.68 1.27 2.68
N VAL A 9 5.81 2.23 2.39
CA VAL A 9 4.57 2.42 3.16
C VAL A 9 3.49 1.44 2.68
N ALA A 10 3.34 1.26 1.37
CA ALA A 10 2.35 0.35 0.79
C ALA A 10 2.55 -1.13 1.17
N THR A 11 3.75 -1.51 1.58
CA THR A 11 4.05 -2.88 2.04
C THR A 11 3.24 -3.29 3.27
N HIS A 12 2.68 -2.34 4.02
CA HIS A 12 1.82 -2.64 5.17
C HIS A 12 0.53 -3.36 4.77
N TRP A 13 -0.05 -3.07 3.59
CA TRP A 13 -1.29 -3.71 3.11
C TRP A 13 -1.13 -4.54 1.85
N ALA A 14 -0.09 -4.27 1.05
CA ALA A 14 0.16 -4.95 -0.23
C ALA A 14 1.38 -5.89 -0.17
N GLY A 15 1.81 -6.28 1.04
CA GLY A 15 3.06 -7.02 1.25
C GLY A 15 3.19 -8.31 0.43
N GLU A 16 2.09 -9.05 0.25
CA GLU A 16 2.07 -10.28 -0.56
C GLU A 16 2.36 -10.00 -2.05
N VAL A 17 1.79 -8.95 -2.62
CA VAL A 17 2.03 -8.56 -4.02
C VAL A 17 3.45 -8.01 -4.21
N PHE A 18 4.02 -7.34 -3.20
CA PHE A 18 5.44 -7.00 -3.22
C PHE A 18 6.35 -8.23 -3.16
N ALA A 19 6.00 -9.23 -2.35
CA ALA A 19 6.75 -10.49 -2.31
C ALA A 19 6.69 -11.23 -3.65
N GLU A 20 5.50 -11.29 -4.28
CA GLU A 20 5.31 -11.78 -5.65
C GLU A 20 6.23 -11.03 -6.62
N LEU A 21 6.17 -9.70 -6.65
CA LEU A 21 7.00 -8.85 -7.50
C LEU A 21 8.50 -9.14 -7.36
N VAL A 22 9.02 -9.18 -6.13
CA VAL A 22 10.44 -9.44 -5.88
C VAL A 22 10.81 -10.85 -6.30
N SER A 23 10.00 -11.85 -5.95
CA SER A 23 10.27 -13.24 -6.29
C SER A 23 10.24 -13.52 -7.80
N SER A 24 9.28 -12.94 -8.53
CA SER A 24 9.22 -13.04 -9.99
C SER A 24 10.44 -12.41 -10.63
N PHE A 25 10.88 -11.25 -10.14
CA PHE A 25 12.08 -10.60 -10.66
C PHE A 25 13.35 -11.43 -10.40
N ASP A 26 13.53 -11.92 -9.17
CA ASP A 26 14.71 -12.71 -8.77
C ASP A 26 14.81 -14.05 -9.50
N THR A 27 13.67 -14.62 -9.91
CA THR A 27 13.61 -15.86 -10.67
C THR A 27 13.68 -15.67 -12.20
N GLY A 28 13.75 -14.41 -12.67
CA GLY A 28 13.84 -14.06 -14.09
C GLY A 28 12.49 -13.95 -14.81
N ASP A 29 11.37 -14.10 -14.11
CA ASP A 29 10.03 -13.84 -14.63
C ASP A 29 9.72 -12.33 -14.61
N HIS A 30 10.29 -11.62 -15.59
CA HIS A 30 10.09 -10.18 -15.71
C HIS A 30 8.67 -9.80 -16.14
N GLU A 31 7.93 -10.69 -16.79
CA GLU A 31 6.53 -10.43 -17.16
C GLU A 31 5.63 -10.49 -15.91
N GLY A 32 5.78 -11.51 -15.08
CA GLY A 32 5.11 -11.62 -13.78
C GLY A 32 5.45 -10.46 -12.86
N ALA A 33 6.74 -10.09 -12.76
CA ALA A 33 7.15 -8.94 -11.95
C ALA A 33 6.50 -7.62 -12.43
N ARG A 34 6.38 -7.41 -13.75
CA ARG A 34 5.69 -6.24 -14.30
C ARG A 34 4.19 -6.28 -14.02
N ALA A 35 3.56 -7.44 -14.11
CA ALA A 35 2.14 -7.60 -13.81
C ALA A 35 1.85 -7.33 -12.33
N ALA A 36 2.64 -7.90 -11.41
CA ALA A 36 2.57 -7.61 -9.98
C ALA A 36 2.80 -6.12 -9.70
N ASN A 37 3.78 -5.49 -10.36
CA ASN A 37 4.02 -4.05 -10.19
C ASN A 37 2.84 -3.20 -10.66
N ALA A 38 2.18 -3.59 -11.75
CA ALA A 38 1.00 -2.89 -12.27
C ALA A 38 -0.17 -2.96 -11.27
N ARG A 39 -0.38 -4.10 -10.60
CA ARG A 39 -1.38 -4.24 -9.53
C ARG A 39 -1.11 -3.33 -8.34
N LEU A 40 0.15 -2.95 -8.10
CA LEU A 40 0.53 -2.04 -7.01
C LEU A 40 0.32 -0.56 -7.34
N LEU A 41 0.05 -0.17 -8.60
CA LEU A 41 -0.13 1.23 -9.00
C LEU A 41 -1.16 1.99 -8.15
N PRO A 42 -2.39 1.47 -7.90
CA PRO A 42 -3.35 2.16 -7.04
C PRO A 42 -2.82 2.37 -5.61
N SER A 43 -1.99 1.45 -5.11
CA SER A 43 -1.34 1.59 -3.79
C SER A 43 -0.27 2.67 -3.79
N TYR A 44 0.52 2.80 -4.87
CA TYR A 44 1.51 3.87 -5.05
C TYR A 44 0.87 5.26 -5.22
N GLU A 45 -0.34 5.34 -5.75
CA GLU A 45 -1.09 6.59 -5.85
C GLU A 45 -1.84 6.95 -4.56
N TYR A 46 -2.01 5.98 -3.66
CA TYR A 46 -2.79 6.14 -2.43
C TYR A 46 -1.95 6.51 -1.21
N TRP A 47 -0.72 5.99 -1.09
CA TRP A 47 0.03 6.03 0.18
C TRP A 47 0.32 7.42 0.75
N SER A 48 0.30 8.48 -0.07
CA SER A 48 0.45 9.86 0.36
C SER A 48 -0.04 10.85 -0.70
N SER A 49 -0.59 11.98 -0.25
CA SER A 49 -0.87 13.17 -1.07
C SER A 49 -0.69 14.43 -0.21
N ASP A 50 -0.80 15.62 -0.81
CA ASP A 50 -0.72 16.89 -0.07
C ASP A 50 -1.91 17.07 0.90
N GLU A 51 -3.10 16.62 0.51
CA GLU A 51 -4.32 16.69 1.34
C GLU A 51 -4.33 15.63 2.45
N THR A 52 -3.80 14.44 2.16
CA THR A 52 -3.74 13.32 3.10
C THR A 52 -2.33 12.75 3.13
N PRO A 53 -1.39 13.44 3.80
CA PRO A 53 -0.01 12.96 3.88
C PRO A 53 0.09 11.70 4.73
N SER A 54 1.10 10.88 4.43
CA SER A 54 1.47 9.77 5.31
C SER A 54 1.70 10.27 6.75
N PRO A 55 1.16 9.59 7.79
CA PRO A 55 0.64 8.23 7.78
C PRO A 55 -0.89 8.11 7.74
N LEU A 56 -1.64 9.16 7.36
CA LEU A 56 -3.11 9.09 7.31
C LEU A 56 -3.60 7.94 6.41
N PRO A 57 -3.14 7.79 5.15
CA PRO A 57 -3.58 6.68 4.28
C PRO A 57 -3.16 5.31 4.82
N ALA A 58 -1.95 5.20 5.39
CA ALA A 58 -1.48 3.94 5.96
C ALA A 58 -2.37 3.47 7.12
N LYS A 59 -2.73 4.38 8.05
CA LYS A 59 -3.65 4.05 9.15
C LYS A 59 -5.05 3.70 8.66
N ALA A 60 -5.55 4.39 7.64
CA ALA A 60 -6.83 4.06 7.02
C ALA A 60 -6.81 2.67 6.36
N ALA A 61 -5.74 2.32 5.64
CA ALA A 61 -5.55 0.97 5.07
C ALA A 61 -5.47 -0.11 6.15
N MET A 62 -4.76 0.14 7.26
CA MET A 62 -4.69 -0.81 8.36
C MET A 62 -6.06 -1.02 9.03
N ARG A 63 -6.87 0.04 9.18
CA ARG A 63 -8.25 -0.09 9.64
C ARG A 63 -9.13 -0.84 8.64
N ALA A 64 -8.92 -0.66 7.33
CA ALA A 64 -9.61 -1.44 6.30
C ALA A 64 -9.27 -2.95 6.34
N LEU A 65 -8.07 -3.30 6.82
CA LEU A 65 -7.67 -4.68 7.14
C LEU A 65 -8.25 -5.20 8.46
N GLY A 66 -9.02 -4.39 9.19
CA GLY A 66 -9.58 -4.75 10.50
C GLY A 66 -8.62 -4.59 11.67
N LEU A 67 -7.46 -3.94 11.49
CA LEU A 67 -6.51 -3.72 12.57
C LEU A 67 -6.88 -2.47 13.39
N ALA A 68 -6.85 -2.62 14.71
CA ALA A 68 -7.19 -1.55 15.66
C ALA A 68 -6.02 -0.56 15.86
N VAL A 69 -5.67 0.20 14.83
CA VAL A 69 -4.53 1.16 14.85
C VAL A 69 -4.90 2.58 15.28
N GLY A 70 -6.20 2.88 15.39
CA GLY A 70 -6.73 4.22 15.67
C GLY A 70 -6.26 5.30 14.68
N ASP A 71 -6.53 6.55 15.02
CA ASP A 71 -6.21 7.71 14.19
C ASP A 71 -4.76 8.20 14.37
N ALA A 72 -4.30 9.07 13.47
CA ALA A 72 -3.02 9.72 13.65
C ALA A 72 -3.10 10.69 14.83
N ARG A 73 -1.97 10.90 15.51
CA ARG A 73 -1.87 11.93 16.55
C ARG A 73 -1.83 13.32 15.89
N PRO A 74 -2.14 14.40 16.64
CA PRO A 74 -1.90 15.75 16.17
C PRO A 74 -0.46 15.93 15.65
N PRO A 75 -0.25 16.75 14.59
CA PRO A 75 -1.22 17.68 14.00
C PRO A 75 -2.18 17.07 12.96
N MET A 76 -2.02 15.81 12.56
CA MET A 76 -2.80 15.22 11.47
C MET A 76 -4.21 14.76 11.89
N GLY A 77 -4.32 14.07 13.03
CA GLY A 77 -5.62 13.67 13.56
C GLY A 77 -6.32 12.54 12.78
N PRO A 78 -7.68 12.49 12.81
CA PRO A 78 -8.45 11.47 12.11
C PRO A 78 -8.39 11.64 10.59
N SER A 79 -8.45 10.54 9.86
CA SER A 79 -8.54 10.60 8.39
C SER A 79 -9.96 10.98 7.94
N PRO A 80 -10.09 11.66 6.78
CA PRO A 80 -11.39 11.89 6.16
C PRO A 80 -12.09 10.59 5.78
N GLU A 81 -13.43 10.55 5.85
CA GLU A 81 -14.22 9.36 5.48
C GLU A 81 -13.97 8.90 4.04
N ALA A 82 -13.78 9.85 3.11
CA ALA A 82 -13.44 9.55 1.72
C ALA A 82 -12.09 8.82 1.60
N LEU A 83 -11.12 9.14 2.46
CA LEU A 83 -9.83 8.44 2.50
C LEU A 83 -10.01 6.99 2.99
N ASP A 84 -10.87 6.78 3.98
CA ASP A 84 -11.19 5.45 4.51
C ASP A 84 -11.94 4.59 3.49
N ALA A 85 -12.84 5.20 2.71
CA ALA A 85 -13.53 4.54 1.60
C ALA A 85 -12.54 4.12 0.50
N ARG A 86 -11.64 5.03 0.11
CA ARG A 86 -10.57 4.73 -0.86
C ARG A 86 -9.61 3.65 -0.33
N ALA A 87 -9.33 3.65 0.98
CA ALA A 87 -8.52 2.61 1.63
C ALA A 87 -9.10 1.21 1.39
N ARG A 88 -10.40 1.03 1.60
CA ARG A 88 -11.09 -0.26 1.40
C ARG A 88 -10.98 -0.74 -0.05
N ALA A 89 -11.12 0.15 -1.02
CA ALA A 89 -10.97 -0.19 -2.43
C ALA A 89 -9.54 -0.62 -2.76
N VAL A 90 -8.54 0.20 -2.39
CA VAL A 90 -7.12 -0.06 -2.69
C VAL A 90 -6.63 -1.33 -2.00
N VAL A 91 -7.08 -1.59 -0.77
CA VAL A 91 -6.77 -2.84 -0.06
C VAL A 91 -7.40 -4.03 -0.78
N ALA A 92 -8.65 -3.93 -1.24
CA ALA A 92 -9.29 -5.03 -1.97
C ALA A 92 -8.57 -5.38 -3.28
N ASP A 93 -8.04 -4.39 -4.01
CA ASP A 93 -7.34 -4.61 -5.29
C ASP A 93 -6.05 -5.44 -5.17
N VAL A 94 -5.42 -5.43 -4.00
CA VAL A 94 -4.16 -6.14 -3.74
C VAL A 94 -4.31 -7.37 -2.86
N ARG A 95 -5.56 -7.74 -2.53
CA ARG A 95 -5.84 -9.01 -1.84
C ARG A 95 -6.07 -10.14 -2.85
N PRO A 96 -5.65 -11.36 -2.52
CA PRO A 96 -6.02 -12.56 -3.26
C PRO A 96 -7.52 -12.88 -3.15
#